data_AF-A0A3N6E661-F1
#
_entry.id   AF-A0A3N6E661-F1
#
_cell.length_a   1.000
_cell.length_b   1.000
_cell.length_c   1.000
_cell.angle_alpha   90.00
_cell.angle_beta   90.00
_cell.angle_gamma   90.00
#
_symmetry.space_group_name_H-M   'P 1'
#
loop_
_entity.id
_entity.type
_entity.pdbx_description
1 polymer ?
#
loop_
_entity_poly.entity_id
_entity_poly.type
_entity_poly.pdbx_seq_one_letter_code
_entity_poly.pdbx_strand_id
1 'polypeptide(L)' 'MNLPDSPVERARRTRERAEELSRAADRATDPEHSRRLREKALRLLGEEPEPTAGQPGPHPS' A
#
# COMPACT_ATOMS: atom_id res chain seq x y z
N MET A 1 -0.94 21.66 -11.50
CA MET A 1 -1.95 21.28 -10.50
C MET A 1 -1.37 20.18 -9.62
N ASN A 2 -1.22 20.42 -8.32
CA ASN A 2 -0.96 19.36 -7.35
C ASN A 2 -2.34 18.86 -6.89
N LEU A 3 -2.90 17.87 -7.63
CA LEU A 3 -4.14 17.23 -7.21
C LEU A 3 -3.83 16.48 -5.91
N PRO A 4 -4.55 16.71 -4.81
CA PRO A 4 -4.38 15.86 -3.64
C PRO A 4 -4.73 14.45 -4.08
N ASP A 5 -3.70 13.60 -4.13
CA ASP A 5 -3.77 12.16 -4.38
C ASP A 5 -4.91 11.62 -3.52
N SER A 6 -6.07 11.44 -4.15
CA SER A 6 -7.27 11.07 -3.41
C SER A 6 -6.97 9.74 -2.71
N PRO A 7 -7.50 9.48 -1.50
CA PRO A 7 -7.22 8.23 -0.79
C PRO A 7 -7.46 6.99 -1.67
N VAL A 8 -8.40 7.09 -2.62
CA VAL A 8 -8.67 6.09 -3.66
C VAL A 8 -7.53 5.94 -4.68
N GLU A 9 -6.96 7.04 -5.20
CA GLU A 9 -5.80 6.98 -6.10
C GLU A 9 -4.56 6.46 -5.37
N ARG A 10 -4.36 6.88 -4.12
CA ARG A 10 -3.27 6.39 -3.27
C ARG A 10 -3.38 4.89 -3.05
N ALA A 11 -4.55 4.42 -2.63
CA ALA A 11 -4.82 3.00 -2.45
C ALA A 11 -4.63 2.20 -3.74
N ARG A 12 -5.09 2.73 -4.88
CA ARG A 12 -4.90 2.10 -6.20
C ARG A 12 -3.42 2.00 -6.57
N ARG A 13 -2.65 3.07 -6.37
CA ARG A 13 -1.21 3.11 -6.66
C ARG A 13 -0.39 2.22 -5.72
N THR A 14 -0.76 2.18 -4.45
CA THR A 14 -0.17 1.28 -3.45
C THR A 14 -0.42 -0.18 -3.80
N ARG A 15 -1.67 -0.50 -4.18
CA ARG A 15 -2.04 -1.84 -4.65
C ARG A 15 -1.28 -2.22 -5.92
N GLU A 16 -1.21 -1.35 -6.91
CA GLU A 16 -0.48 -1.58 -8.16
C GLU A 16 1.01 -1.88 -7.89
N ARG A 17 1.66 -1.12 -7.00
CA ARG A 17 3.04 -1.38 -6.55
C ARG A 17 3.19 -2.72 -5.83
N ALA A 18 2.23 -3.08 -4.97
CA ALA A 18 2.27 -4.37 -4.28
C ALA A 18 2.12 -5.54 -5.26
N GLU A 19 1.25 -5.42 -6.26
CA GLU A 19 1.08 -6.43 -7.32
C GLU A 19 2.35 -6.57 -8.19
N GLU A 20 3.01 -5.45 -8.51
CA GLU A 20 4.29 -5.46 -9.23
C GLU A 20 5.39 -6.17 -8.42
N LEU A 21 5.52 -5.85 -7.12
CA LEU A 21 6.48 -6.50 -6.24
C LEU A 21 6.19 -7.99 -6.05
N SER A 22 4.92 -8.38 -6.01
CA SER A 22 4.52 -9.78 -5.95
C SER A 22 4.91 -10.53 -7.23
N ARG A 23 4.70 -9.94 -8.41
CA ARG A 23 5.17 -10.51 -9.68
C ARG A 23 6.70 -10.57 -9.78
N ALA A 24 7.39 -9.56 -9.26
CA ALA A 24 8.84 -9.57 -9.20
C ALA A 24 9.34 -10.68 -8.26
N ALA A 25 8.64 -10.92 -7.14
CA ALA A 25 8.93 -12.01 -6.23
C ALA A 25 8.76 -13.39 -6.89
N ASP A 26 7.70 -13.56 -7.68
CA ASP A 26 7.41 -14.80 -8.42
C ASP A 26 8.48 -15.12 -9.47
N ARG A 27 9.03 -14.08 -10.11
CA ARG A 27 10.11 -14.20 -11.11
C ARG A 27 11.51 -14.28 -10.50
N ALA A 28 11.66 -13.92 -9.23
CA ALA A 28 12.96 -13.93 -8.58
C ALA A 28 13.40 -15.39 -8.36
N THR A 29 14.51 -15.76 -8.99
CA THR A 29 15.13 -17.09 -8.81
C THR A 29 15.81 -17.25 -7.45
N ASP A 30 16.08 -16.14 -6.75
CA ASP A 30 16.66 -16.15 -5.41
C ASP A 30 15.55 -16.20 -4.33
N PRO A 31 15.61 -17.19 -3.42
CA PRO A 31 14.59 -17.37 -2.39
C PRO A 31 14.59 -16.25 -1.33
N GLU A 32 15.73 -15.61 -1.06
CA GLU A 32 15.81 -14.50 -0.10
C GLU A 32 15.27 -13.21 -0.73
N HIS A 33 15.56 -13.00 -2.01
CA HIS A 33 15.10 -11.87 -2.80
C HIS A 33 13.59 -11.91 -3.03
N SER A 34 13.05 -13.08 -3.41
CA SER A 34 11.59 -13.27 -3.57
C SER A 34 10.86 -12.99 -2.25
N ARG A 35 11.40 -13.49 -1.12
CA ARG A 35 10.85 -13.22 0.21
C ARG A 35 10.84 -11.72 0.53
N ARG A 36 11.95 -11.01 0.31
CA ARG A 36 12.03 -9.56 0.55
C ARG A 36 11.04 -8.75 -0.29
N LEU A 37 10.85 -9.13 -1.56
CA LEU A 37 9.88 -8.48 -2.45
C LEU A 37 8.44 -8.72 -1.98
N ARG A 38 8.13 -9.94 -1.54
CA ARG A 38 6.82 -10.31 -1.01
C ARG A 38 6.52 -9.59 0.31
N GLU A 39 7.50 -9.48 1.21
CA GLU A 39 7.40 -8.69 2.43
C GLU A 39 7.19 -7.20 2.14
N LYS A 40 7.86 -6.64 1.12
CA LYS A 40 7.63 -5.25 0.68
C LYS A 40 6.22 -5.05 0.12
N ALA A 41 5.71 -6.00 -0.67
CA ALA A 41 4.34 -5.96 -1.19
C ALA A 41 3.31 -5.95 -0.04
N LEU A 42 3.51 -6.82 0.94
CA LEU A 42 2.65 -6.89 2.13
C LEU A 42 2.72 -5.62 2.98
N ARG A 43 3.91 -5.03 3.16
CA ARG A 43 4.05 -3.75 3.86
C ARG A 43 3.34 -2.63 3.14
N LEU A 44 3.41 -2.57 1.81
CA LEU A 44 2.66 -1.57 1.06
C LEU A 44 1.15 -1.73 1.23
N LEU A 45 0.63 -2.96 1.24
CA LEU A 45 -0.79 -3.22 1.49
C LEU A 45 -1.22 -2.99 2.94
N GLY A 46 -0.34 -3.24 3.92
CA GLY A 46 -0.61 -3.03 5.35
C GLY A 46 -0.37 -1.59 5.82
N GLU A 47 0.41 -0.83 5.07
CA GLU A 47 0.62 0.62 5.22
C GLU A 47 -0.35 1.35 4.26
N GLU A 48 -1.63 0.93 4.28
CA GLU A 48 -2.70 1.79 3.79
C GLU A 48 -2.54 3.13 4.51
N PRO A 49 -2.50 4.26 3.78
CA PRO A 49 -2.90 5.51 4.42
C PRO A 49 -4.35 5.24 4.83
N GLU A 50 -4.60 5.13 6.13
CA GLU A 50 -5.95 5.08 6.70
C GLU A 50 -6.86 5.92 5.81
N PRO A 51 -7.97 5.37 5.26
CA PRO A 51 -8.92 6.23 4.62
C PRO A 51 -9.26 7.26 5.69
N THR A 52 -9.06 8.54 5.39
CA THR A 52 -9.70 9.61 6.14
C THR A 52 -11.21 9.44 5.96
N ALA A 53 -11.80 8.46 6.64
CA ALA A 53 -13.07 8.61 7.31
C ALA A 53 -12.74 9.59 8.44
N GLY A 54 -12.93 10.90 8.27
CA GLY A 54 -14.29 11.38 8.13
C GLY A 54 -15.07 11.12 9.41
N GLN A 55 -14.47 11.32 10.59
CA GLN A 55 -15.16 11.69 11.84
C GLN A 55 -14.12 12.06 12.92
N PRO A 56 -13.96 13.35 13.29
CA PRO A 56 -13.56 13.66 14.66
C PRO A 56 -14.68 13.14 15.56
N GLY A 57 -14.37 12.18 16.44
CA GLY A 57 -15.32 11.74 17.46
C GLY A 57 -15.87 12.96 18.22
N PRO A 58 -17.15 12.96 18.61
CA PRO A 58 -17.70 14.08 19.35
C PRO A 58 -16.93 14.20 20.67
N HIS A 59 -16.39 15.40 20.87
CA HIS A 59 -15.75 15.86 22.08
C HIS A 59 -16.67 15.58 23.28
N PRO A 60 -16.27 14.80 24.30
CA PRO A 60 -17.05 14.74 25.52
C PRO A 60 -17.01 16.13 26.18
N SER A 61 -18.20 16.66 26.48
CA SER A 61 -18.39 17.82 27.37
C SER A 61 -18.48 17.35 28.81
#